data_AF-A0A3B0LYB1-F1
#
_entry.id   AF-A0A3B0LYB1-F1
#
_cell.length_a   1.000
_cell.length_b   1.000
_cell.length_c   1.000
_cell.angle_alpha   90.00
_cell.angle_beta   90.00
_cell.angle_gamma   90.00
#
_symmetry.space_group_name_H-M   'P 1'
#
loop_
_entity.id
_entity.type
_entity.pdbx_description
1 polymer ?
#
loop_
_entity_poly.entity_id
_entity_poly.type
_entity_poly.pdbx_seq_one_letter_code
_entity_poly.pdbx_strand_id
1 'polypeptide(L)'
;MLPYRQALDLALAFIGRVYERELVQEQRVLLQHARDWRSRGGDQFRHQLFEQAEAIGFDNPIAGLVLSIFLSEGSVTAPGLEAVAASPWQATQALASVLCLILHFYSDNPVLQDKYVEQFFTLAQRYLIQLTPDTDVGRKSYLYQEMAI
;
A
#
# COMPACT_ATOMS: atom_id res chain seq x y z
N MET A 1 10.74 10.08 7.41
CA MET A 1 10.20 9.01 6.54
C MET A 1 9.15 9.63 5.64
N LEU A 2 8.99 9.14 4.40
CA LEU A 2 7.90 9.56 3.52
C LEU A 2 6.54 9.29 4.20
N PRO A 3 5.60 10.25 4.20
CA PRO A 3 4.21 10.00 4.53
C PRO A 3 3.67 8.79 3.76
N TYR A 4 2.87 7.94 4.43
CA TYR A 4 2.40 6.68 3.84
C TYR A 4 1.70 6.87 2.48
N ARG A 5 0.85 7.90 2.35
CA ARG A 5 0.14 8.20 1.08
C ARG A 5 1.11 8.49 -0.07
N GLN A 6 2.22 9.19 0.20
CA GLN A 6 3.26 9.47 -0.81
C GLN A 6 4.06 8.21 -1.15
N ALA A 7 4.38 7.39 -0.14
CA ALA A 7 5.02 6.09 -0.36
C ALA A 7 4.12 5.15 -1.20
N LEU A 8 2.82 5.17 -0.94
CA LEU A 8 1.82 4.41 -1.69
C LEU A 8 1.73 4.89 -3.15
N ASP A 9 1.75 6.21 -3.39
CA ASP A 9 1.77 6.75 -4.76
C ASP A 9 3.00 6.30 -5.54
N LEU A 10 4.17 6.34 -4.90
CA LEU A 10 5.41 5.83 -5.47
C LEU A 10 5.31 4.34 -5.82
N ALA A 11 4.78 3.52 -4.90
CA ALA A 11 4.61 2.10 -5.12
C ALA A 11 3.62 1.79 -6.25
N LEU A 12 2.47 2.46 -6.29
CA LEU A 12 1.47 2.30 -7.36
C LEU A 12 2.04 2.69 -8.73
N ALA A 13 2.83 3.77 -8.80
CA ALA A 13 3.50 4.19 -10.02
C ALA A 13 4.58 3.19 -10.48
N PHE A 14 5.33 2.60 -9.53
CA PHE A 14 6.32 1.57 -9.83
C PHE A 14 5.66 0.28 -10.33
N ILE A 15 4.64 -0.20 -9.62
CA ILE A 15 3.85 -1.39 -10.00
C ILE A 15 3.31 -1.23 -11.42
N GLY A 16 2.69 -0.09 -11.73
CA GLY A 16 2.12 0.15 -13.05
C GLY A 16 3.14 0.15 -14.20
N ARG A 17 4.38 0.53 -13.93
CA ARG A 17 5.45 0.56 -14.94
C ARG A 17 6.16 -0.77 -15.12
N VAL A 18 6.31 -1.52 -14.04
CA VAL A 18 7.22 -2.68 -14.00
C VAL A 18 6.47 -4.00 -13.92
N TYR A 19 5.43 -4.08 -13.09
CA TYR A 19 4.86 -5.35 -12.66
C TYR A 19 3.44 -5.61 -13.16
N GLU A 20 2.67 -4.57 -13.50
CA GLU A 20 1.23 -4.70 -13.84
C GLU A 20 0.95 -5.65 -15.02
N ARG A 21 1.90 -5.75 -15.97
CA ARG A 21 1.78 -6.69 -17.10
C ARG A 21 1.88 -8.16 -16.69
N GLU A 22 2.56 -8.46 -15.59
CA GLU A 22 2.74 -9.83 -15.07
C GLU A 22 1.52 -10.31 -14.27
N LEU A 23 0.61 -9.39 -13.92
CA LEU A 23 -0.53 -9.68 -13.07
C LEU A 23 -1.58 -10.53 -13.80
N VAL A 24 -2.16 -11.48 -13.08
CA VAL A 24 -3.38 -12.17 -13.49
C VAL A 24 -4.60 -11.26 -13.31
N GLN A 25 -5.75 -11.67 -13.85
CA GLN A 25 -6.93 -10.81 -13.94
C GLN A 25 -7.44 -10.37 -12.55
N GLU A 26 -7.50 -11.27 -11.58
CA GLU A 26 -7.93 -10.99 -10.21
C GLU A 26 -7.01 -9.97 -9.53
N GLN A 27 -5.70 -10.10 -9.72
CA GLN A 27 -4.70 -9.16 -9.19
C GLN A 27 -4.79 -7.79 -9.87
N ARG A 28 -5.09 -7.71 -11.17
CA ARG A 28 -5.31 -6.42 -11.86
C ARG A 28 -6.55 -5.71 -11.33
N VAL A 29 -7.64 -6.44 -11.09
CA VAL A 29 -8.85 -5.89 -10.48
C VAL A 29 -8.55 -5.35 -9.07
N LEU A 30 -7.82 -6.13 -8.26
CA LEU A 30 -7.42 -5.71 -6.92
C LEU A 30 -6.53 -4.46 -6.93
N LEU A 31 -5.56 -4.39 -7.85
CA LEU A 31 -4.72 -3.21 -8.05
C LEU A 31 -5.56 -1.98 -8.44
N GLN A 32 -6.58 -2.14 -9.29
CA GLN A 32 -7.47 -1.05 -9.65
C GLN A 32 -8.28 -0.57 -8.44
N HIS A 33 -8.84 -1.47 -7.64
CA HIS A 33 -9.54 -1.08 -6.41
C HIS A 33 -8.61 -0.39 -5.40
N ALA A 34 -7.34 -0.80 -5.32
CA ALA A 34 -6.34 -0.11 -4.48
C ALA A 34 -6.09 1.34 -4.96
N ARG A 35 -6.05 1.58 -6.28
CA ARG A 35 -5.98 2.94 -6.86
C ARG A 35 -7.24 3.74 -6.53
N ASP A 36 -8.41 3.12 -6.64
CA ASP A 36 -9.68 3.78 -6.33
C ASP A 36 -9.74 4.19 -4.86
N TRP A 37 -9.31 3.31 -3.94
CA TRP A 37 -9.21 3.64 -2.52
C TRP A 37 -8.18 4.74 -2.26
N ARG A 38 -7.05 4.75 -2.97
CA ARG A 38 -6.08 5.83 -2.85
C ARG A 38 -6.70 7.19 -3.17
N SER A 39 -7.63 7.27 -4.12
CA SER A 39 -8.32 8.50 -4.53
C SER A 39 -9.49 8.90 -3.62
N ARG A 40 -10.27 7.93 -3.12
CA ARG A 40 -11.52 8.18 -2.38
C ARG A 40 -11.39 8.01 -0.86
N GLY A 41 -10.41 7.23 -0.41
CA GLY A 41 -10.30 6.75 0.96
C GLY A 41 -11.49 5.88 1.37
N GLY A 42 -11.72 5.79 2.68
CA GLY A 42 -12.89 5.14 3.26
C GLY A 42 -12.55 3.87 4.01
N ASP A 43 -13.02 3.80 5.26
CA ASP A 43 -12.75 2.70 6.18
C ASP A 43 -13.43 1.40 5.73
N GLN A 44 -14.72 1.45 5.42
CA GLN A 44 -15.47 0.30 4.89
C GLN A 44 -14.84 -0.25 3.60
N PHE A 45 -14.42 0.63 2.69
CA PHE A 45 -13.78 0.20 1.45
C PHE A 45 -12.40 -0.41 1.69
N ARG A 46 -11.65 0.08 2.70
CA ARG A 46 -10.39 -0.50 3.15
C ARG A 46 -10.57 -1.94 3.64
N HIS A 47 -11.62 -2.21 4.42
CA HIS A 47 -11.96 -3.56 4.89
C HIS A 47 -12.38 -4.48 3.73
N GLN A 48 -13.24 -4.00 2.82
CA GLN A 48 -13.64 -4.76 1.63
C GLN A 48 -12.45 -5.14 0.74
N LEU A 49 -11.49 -4.23 0.58
CA LEU A 49 -10.23 -4.51 -0.11
C LEU A 49 -9.47 -5.64 0.57
N PHE A 50 -9.33 -5.60 1.89
CA PHE A 50 -8.64 -6.64 2.67
C PHE A 50 -9.29 -8.01 2.48
N GLU A 51 -10.62 -8.10 2.54
CA GLU A 51 -11.36 -9.35 2.28
C GLU A 51 -11.12 -9.88 0.85
N GLN A 52 -11.08 -8.99 -0.15
CA GLN A 52 -10.75 -9.37 -1.53
C GLN A 52 -9.31 -9.90 -1.66
N ALA A 53 -8.36 -9.28 -0.96
CA ALA A 53 -6.97 -9.74 -0.94
C ALA A 53 -6.84 -11.10 -0.25
N GLU A 54 -7.56 -11.31 0.85
CA GLU A 54 -7.60 -12.60 1.55
C GLU A 54 -8.16 -13.72 0.65
N ALA A 55 -9.21 -13.44 -0.11
CA ALA A 55 -9.80 -14.40 -1.04
C ALA A 55 -8.85 -14.80 -2.19
N ILE A 56 -7.97 -13.88 -2.62
CA ILE A 56 -6.94 -14.14 -3.66
C ILE A 56 -5.69 -14.80 -3.07
N GLY A 57 -5.42 -14.59 -1.78
CA GLY A 57 -4.24 -15.09 -1.06
C GLY A 57 -3.10 -14.08 -0.99
N PHE A 58 -2.30 -14.15 0.08
CA PHE A 58 -1.16 -13.25 0.36
C PHE A 58 0.19 -13.75 -0.20
N ASP A 59 0.15 -14.62 -1.20
CA ASP A 59 1.33 -15.16 -1.89
C ASP A 59 1.82 -14.29 -3.06
N ASN A 60 1.20 -13.12 -3.26
CA ASN A 60 1.51 -12.20 -4.34
C ASN A 60 1.68 -10.75 -3.86
N PRO A 61 2.44 -9.91 -4.59
CA PRO A 61 2.71 -8.54 -4.16
C PRO A 61 1.48 -7.64 -4.07
N ILE A 62 0.42 -7.91 -4.84
CA ILE A 62 -0.77 -7.04 -4.86
C ILE A 62 -1.63 -7.25 -3.61
N ALA A 63 -1.75 -8.48 -3.13
CA ALA A 63 -2.36 -8.74 -1.83
C ALA A 63 -1.55 -8.08 -0.69
N GLY A 64 -0.21 -8.13 -0.76
CA GLY A 64 0.66 -7.40 0.18
C GLY A 64 0.47 -5.88 0.14
N LEU A 65 0.22 -5.31 -1.05
CA LEU A 65 -0.11 -3.89 -1.21
C LEU A 65 -1.40 -3.55 -0.47
N VAL A 66 -2.42 -4.40 -0.60
CA VAL A 66 -3.68 -4.21 0.11
C VAL A 66 -3.52 -4.36 1.62
N LEU A 67 -2.70 -5.29 2.10
CA LEU A 67 -2.35 -5.37 3.52
C LEU A 67 -1.74 -4.07 4.01
N SER A 68 -0.82 -3.47 3.24
CA SER A 68 -0.23 -2.18 3.62
C SER A 68 -1.28 -1.07 3.72
N ILE A 69 -2.27 -1.06 2.81
CA ILE A 69 -3.42 -0.15 2.84
C ILE A 69 -4.25 -0.40 4.09
N PHE A 70 -4.59 -1.64 4.39
CA PHE A 70 -5.38 -2.04 5.55
C PHE A 70 -4.78 -1.55 6.88
N LEU A 71 -3.46 -1.64 7.01
CA LEU A 71 -2.72 -1.21 8.20
C LEU A 71 -2.49 0.30 8.28
N SER A 72 -2.80 1.06 7.23
CA SER A 72 -2.33 2.45 7.09
C SER A 72 -3.11 3.49 7.89
N GLU A 73 -4.38 3.20 8.17
CA GLU A 73 -5.29 4.08 8.91
C GLU A 73 -6.46 3.26 9.46
N GLY A 74 -7.23 3.85 10.38
CA GLY A 74 -8.43 3.23 10.95
C GLY A 74 -8.16 2.01 11.83
N SER A 75 -9.23 1.27 12.12
CA SER A 75 -9.16 0.03 12.90
C SER A 75 -8.77 -1.16 12.03
N VAL A 76 -8.03 -2.11 12.60
CA VAL A 76 -7.77 -3.42 11.98
C VAL A 76 -8.75 -4.50 12.45
N THR A 77 -9.60 -4.19 13.43
CA THR A 77 -10.61 -5.11 13.92
C THR A 77 -11.91 -4.97 13.14
N ALA A 78 -12.69 -6.05 13.08
CA ALA A 78 -13.99 -6.06 12.44
C ALA A 78 -14.97 -5.09 13.13
N PRO A 79 -15.97 -4.54 12.40
CA PRO A 79 -17.01 -3.72 13.00
C PRO A 79 -17.70 -4.43 14.18
N GLY A 80 -17.89 -3.70 15.28
CA GLY A 80 -18.52 -4.24 16.50
C GLY A 80 -17.54 -4.86 17.51
N LEU A 81 -16.25 -4.94 17.16
CA LEU A 81 -15.17 -5.24 18.11
C LEU A 81 -14.49 -3.95 18.59
N GLU A 82 -13.73 -4.05 19.67
CA GLU A 82 -12.89 -2.96 20.15
C GLU A 82 -11.93 -2.50 19.05
N ALA A 83 -11.86 -1.19 18.83
CA ALA A 83 -11.06 -0.62 17.76
C ALA A 83 -9.57 -0.71 18.10
N VAL A 84 -8.79 -1.35 17.24
CA VAL A 84 -7.33 -1.45 17.39
C VAL A 84 -6.69 -0.82 16.18
N ALA A 85 -5.85 0.19 16.39
CA ALA A 85 -5.05 0.77 15.31
C ALA A 85 -3.73 0.00 15.15
N ALA A 86 -3.35 -0.29 13.90
CA ALA A 86 -2.02 -0.78 13.61
C ALA A 86 -0.96 0.28 13.93
N SER A 87 0.25 -0.17 14.23
CA SER A 87 1.36 0.76 14.42
C SER A 87 1.73 1.41 13.08
N PRO A 88 1.95 2.73 13.03
CA PRO A 88 2.24 3.46 11.79
C PRO A 88 3.36 2.90 10.91
N TRP A 89 4.34 2.22 11.50
CA TRP A 89 5.45 1.62 10.78
C TRP A 89 5.07 0.31 10.07
N GLN A 90 4.06 -0.41 10.54
CA GLN A 90 3.65 -1.71 9.99
C GLN A 90 3.14 -1.57 8.55
N ALA A 91 2.33 -0.53 8.28
CA ALA A 91 1.88 -0.22 6.93
C ALA A 91 3.05 0.07 5.99
N THR A 92 4.04 0.85 6.45
CA THR A 92 5.21 1.20 5.63
C THR A 92 6.13 -0.01 5.41
N GLN A 93 6.29 -0.87 6.41
CA GLN A 93 7.04 -2.12 6.26
C GLN A 93 6.35 -3.08 5.30
N ALA A 94 5.03 -3.26 5.41
CA ALA A 94 4.27 -4.08 4.46
C ALA A 94 4.46 -3.56 3.02
N LEU A 95 4.39 -2.24 2.82
CA LEU A 95 4.62 -1.63 1.51
C LEU A 95 6.06 -1.82 1.00
N ALA A 96 7.07 -1.73 1.87
CA ALA A 96 8.45 -2.01 1.52
C ALA A 96 8.64 -3.48 1.09
N SER A 97 8.02 -4.42 1.82
CA SER A 97 8.02 -5.84 1.46
C SER A 97 7.42 -6.11 0.09
N VAL A 98 6.34 -5.41 -0.28
CA VAL A 98 5.74 -5.49 -1.64
C VAL A 98 6.75 -5.14 -2.73
N LEU A 99 7.48 -4.04 -2.54
CA LEU A 99 8.50 -3.61 -3.50
C LEU A 99 9.63 -4.64 -3.60
N CYS A 100 10.08 -5.19 -2.48
CA CYS A 100 11.08 -6.26 -2.45
C CYS A 100 10.60 -7.52 -3.16
N LEU A 101 9.34 -7.94 -2.95
CA LEU A 101 8.76 -9.11 -3.61
C LEU A 101 8.69 -8.93 -5.13
N ILE A 102 8.30 -7.74 -5.62
CA ILE A 102 8.30 -7.43 -7.05
C ILE A 102 9.72 -7.52 -7.63
N LEU A 103 10.71 -6.96 -6.95
CA LEU A 103 12.11 -7.03 -7.41
C LEU A 103 12.63 -8.47 -7.38
N HIS A 104 12.22 -9.26 -6.38
CA HIS A 104 12.57 -10.67 -6.27
C HIS A 104 11.96 -11.53 -7.39
N PHE A 105 10.75 -11.19 -7.87
CA PHE A 105 10.12 -11.85 -9.01
C PHE A 105 11.01 -11.89 -10.27
N TYR A 106 11.89 -10.90 -10.43
CA TYR A 106 12.84 -10.83 -11.55
C TYR A 106 14.24 -11.38 -11.22
N SER A 107 14.44 -12.04 -10.08
CA SER A 107 15.76 -12.50 -9.62
C SER A 107 16.42 -13.52 -10.55
N ASP A 108 15.63 -14.32 -11.28
CA ASP A 108 16.14 -15.25 -12.31
C ASP A 108 16.68 -14.53 -13.56
N ASN A 109 16.46 -13.22 -13.69
CA ASN A 109 17.04 -12.38 -14.74
C ASN A 109 17.72 -11.14 -14.13
N PRO A 110 18.98 -11.27 -13.66
CA PRO A 110 19.69 -10.20 -12.95
C PRO A 110 19.79 -8.89 -13.73
N VAL A 111 19.98 -8.96 -15.06
CA VAL A 111 20.03 -7.75 -15.92
C VAL A 111 18.71 -6.98 -15.89
N LEU A 112 17.59 -7.71 -15.92
CA LEU A 112 16.27 -7.11 -15.85
C LEU A 112 15.96 -6.61 -14.43
N GLN A 113 16.37 -7.35 -13.40
CA GLN A 113 16.25 -6.94 -12.01
C GLN A 113 16.99 -5.63 -11.75
N ASP A 114 18.27 -5.53 -12.14
CA ASP A 114 19.10 -4.33 -11.98
C ASP A 114 18.45 -3.11 -12.65
N LYS A 115 17.94 -3.30 -13.87
CA LYS A 115 17.19 -2.26 -14.58
C LYS A 115 15.97 -1.78 -13.79
N TYR A 116 15.22 -2.69 -13.15
CA TYR A 116 14.04 -2.31 -12.38
C TYR A 116 14.38 -1.70 -11.02
N VAL A 117 15.48 -2.11 -10.40
CA VAL A 117 16.06 -1.42 -9.24
C VAL A 117 16.41 0.02 -9.61
N GLU A 118 17.12 0.25 -10.72
CA GLU A 118 17.45 1.59 -11.20
C GLU A 118 16.20 2.43 -11.49
N GLN A 119 15.18 1.84 -12.13
CA GLN A 119 13.91 2.51 -12.38
C GLN A 119 13.18 2.90 -11.09
N PHE A 120 13.20 2.04 -10.06
CA PHE A 120 12.62 2.35 -8.76
C PHE A 120 13.31 3.57 -8.14
N PHE A 121 14.65 3.57 -8.05
CA PHE A 121 15.39 4.68 -7.46
C PHE A 121 15.26 5.97 -8.27
N THR A 122 15.22 5.88 -9.59
CA THR A 122 14.97 7.04 -10.48
C THR A 122 13.58 7.63 -10.23
N LEU A 123 12.56 6.79 -10.09
CA LEU A 123 11.20 7.24 -9.78
C LEU A 123 11.14 7.87 -8.38
N ALA A 124 11.73 7.22 -7.39
CA ALA A 124 11.78 7.71 -6.02
C ALA A 124 12.49 9.07 -5.94
N GLN A 125 13.62 9.24 -6.62
CA GLN A 125 14.35 10.49 -6.69
C GLN A 125 13.49 11.62 -7.29
N ARG A 126 12.78 11.35 -8.39
CA ARG A 126 11.87 12.34 -9.01
C ARG A 126 10.75 12.73 -8.06
N TYR A 127 10.15 11.76 -7.37
CA TYR A 127 9.13 12.01 -6.35
C TYR A 127 9.69 12.89 -5.22
N LEU A 128 10.86 12.56 -4.68
CA LEU A 128 11.50 13.33 -3.60
C LEU A 128 11.79 14.78 -3.99
N ILE A 129 12.22 15.03 -5.23
CA ILE A 129 12.48 16.40 -5.74
C ILE A 129 11.19 17.22 -5.84
N GLN A 130 10.06 16.56 -6.11
CA GLN A 130 8.75 17.21 -6.26
C GLN A 130 8.02 17.42 -4.93
N LEU A 131 8.54 16.89 -3.83
CA LEU A 131 7.98 17.15 -2.51
C LEU A 131 8.21 18.61 -2.14
N THR A 132 7.14 19.41 -2.20
CA THR A 132 7.11 20.66 -1.46
C THR A 132 7.11 20.32 0.03
N PRO A 133 7.90 21.01 0.86
CA PRO A 133 7.77 20.89 2.30
C PRO A 133 6.43 21.51 2.67
N ASP A 134 5.37 20.72 2.83
CA ASP A 134 4.19 21.25 3.52
C ASP A 134 3.34 20.25 4.28
N THR A 135 2.76 20.82 5.33
CA THR A 135 2.12 20.32 6.55
C THR A 135 1.37 18.99 6.46
N ASP A 136 1.78 18.04 7.29
CA ASP A 136 1.10 16.78 7.61
C ASP A 136 -0.20 17.03 8.40
N VAL A 137 -1.26 17.49 7.72
CA VAL A 137 -2.61 17.71 8.30
C VAL A 137 -3.50 16.45 8.15
N GLY A 138 -2.94 15.34 7.67
CA GLY A 138 -3.74 14.24 7.10
C GLY A 138 -4.13 13.09 8.03
N ARG A 139 -3.46 12.88 9.18
CA ARG A 139 -3.82 11.77 10.07
C ARG A 139 -4.99 12.15 10.97
N LYS A 140 -6.20 11.81 10.53
CA LYS A 140 -7.37 11.78 11.40
C LYS A 140 -7.30 10.53 12.29
N SER A 141 -6.71 10.68 13.48
CA SER A 141 -6.86 9.71 14.57
C SER A 141 -8.26 9.86 15.16
N TYR A 142 -9.21 9.02 14.75
CA TYR A 142 -10.50 8.92 15.43
C TYR A 142 -10.34 8.01 16.65
N LEU A 143 -10.05 8.62 17.81
CA LEU A 143 -10.21 7.96 19.10
C LEU A 143 -11.66 8.17 19.52
N TYR A 144 -12.46 7.11 19.56
CA TYR A 144 -13.78 7.17 20.18
C TYR A 144 -13.57 7.40 21.69
N GLN A 145 -14.05 8.52 22.22
CA GLN A 145 -14.18 8.69 23.66
C GLN A 145 -15.29 7.75 24.15
N GLU A 146 -14.94 6.84 25.06
CA GLU A 146 -15.93 6.12 25.84
C GLU A 146 -16.80 7.14 26.57
N MET A 147 -18.12 7.12 26.30
CA MET A 147 -19.07 7.81 27.16
C MET A 147 -19.12 7.06 28.48
N ALA A 148 -18.62 7.71 29.54
CA ALA A 148 -18.73 7.22 30.90
C ALA A 148 -20.21 6.97 31.24
N ILE A 149 -20.51 5.75 31.70
CA ILE A 149 -21.74 5.40 32.41
C ILE A 149 -21.39 5.28 33.89
#